data_AF-A0A447XCZ6-F1
#
_entry.id   AF-A0A447XCZ6-F1
#
_cell.length_a   1.000
_cell.length_b   1.000
_cell.length_c   1.000
_cell.angle_alpha   90.00
_cell.angle_beta   90.00
_cell.angle_gamma   90.00
#
_symmetry.space_group_name_H-M   'P 1'
#
loop_
_entity.id
_entity.type
_entity.pdbx_description
1 polymer ?
#
loop_
_entity_poly.entity_id
_entity_poly.type
_entity_poly.pdbx_seq_one_letter_code
_entity_poly.pdbx_strand_id
1 'polypeptide(L)'
;MGDPRRIRQVITNLLSNALRFTDEGHIILRSRTDGEQWLVEVEDSGCGIDPTKLAEIFQPFVQVSGKRGGTGLGLTISSRLAQAMGGVLSATSTPEVGSCFCLRLPLRVATAPVPKTVNQAVCLHGLRLLLIEDNPLTQRITVEMLNTSGAQVVAVGNAAHAIETLQIANRLLPHWWILICPISTALRLPGNWHSNIRRWF
;
A
#
# COMPACT_ATOMS: atom_id res chain seq x y z
N MET A 1 -4.49 -18.47 -4.89
CA MET A 1 -4.14 -17.04 -5.04
C MET A 1 -4.40 -16.36 -3.70
N GLY A 2 -3.40 -15.75 -3.07
CA GLY A 2 -3.58 -14.95 -1.85
C GLY A 2 -3.92 -13.50 -2.20
N ASP A 3 -4.67 -12.80 -1.34
CA ASP A 3 -4.94 -11.36 -1.50
C ASP A 3 -3.76 -10.56 -0.92
N PRO A 4 -2.89 -9.95 -1.76
CA PRO A 4 -1.69 -9.28 -1.28
C PRO A 4 -1.98 -8.05 -0.42
N ARG A 5 -3.14 -7.41 -0.60
CA ARG A 5 -3.53 -6.23 0.20
C ARG A 5 -3.90 -6.66 1.61
N ARG A 6 -4.70 -7.73 1.76
CA ARG A 6 -5.09 -8.28 3.08
C ARG A 6 -3.89 -8.86 3.81
N ILE A 7 -3.02 -9.60 3.11
CA ILE A 7 -1.77 -10.13 3.69
C ILE A 7 -0.90 -9.00 4.23
N ARG A 8 -0.67 -7.96 3.44
CA ARG A 8 0.09 -6.78 3.88
C ARG A 8 -0.54 -6.13 5.10
N GLN A 9 -1.86 -5.98 5.12
CA GLN A 9 -2.58 -5.40 6.26
C GLN A 9 -2.36 -6.20 7.55
N VAL A 10 -2.45 -7.54 7.48
CA VAL A 10 -2.18 -8.41 8.64
C VAL A 10 -0.74 -8.21 9.13
N ILE A 11 0.24 -8.31 8.23
CA ILE A 11 1.67 -8.23 8.59
C ILE A 11 2.02 -6.85 9.17
N THR A 12 1.54 -5.76 8.55
CA THR A 12 1.77 -4.40 9.05
C THR A 12 1.16 -4.21 10.44
N ASN A 13 -0.02 -4.78 10.70
CA ASN A 13 -0.63 -4.70 12.02
C ASN A 13 0.18 -5.48 13.07
N LEU A 14 0.69 -6.67 12.75
CA LEU A 14 1.55 -7.45 13.65
C LEU A 14 2.86 -6.71 13.97
N LEU A 15 3.53 -6.18 12.95
CA LEU A 15 4.77 -5.41 13.13
C LEU A 15 4.54 -4.11 13.92
N SER A 16 3.41 -3.44 13.67
CA SER A 16 3.05 -2.22 14.41
C SER A 16 2.77 -2.53 15.89
N ASN A 17 2.19 -3.69 16.20
CA ASN A 17 2.03 -4.14 17.58
C ASN A 17 3.39 -4.45 18.22
N ALA A 18 4.26 -5.20 17.54
CA ALA A 18 5.60 -5.51 18.04
C ALA A 18 6.40 -4.23 18.36
N LEU A 19 6.40 -3.25 17.45
CA LEU A 19 7.04 -1.94 17.65
C LEU A 19 6.42 -1.15 18.81
N ARG A 20 5.11 -1.28 19.01
CA ARG A 20 4.42 -0.56 20.09
C ARG A 20 4.73 -1.14 21.47
N PHE A 21 4.97 -2.44 21.57
CA PHE A 21 5.12 -3.16 22.85
C PHE A 21 6.57 -3.54 23.18
N THR A 22 7.51 -3.18 22.32
CA THR A 22 8.96 -3.36 22.50
C THR A 22 9.63 -2.00 22.52
N ASP A 23 10.00 -1.50 23.71
CA ASP A 23 10.72 -0.22 23.82
C ASP A 23 12.20 -0.38 23.45
N GLU A 24 12.82 -1.43 23.99
CA GLU A 24 14.19 -1.82 23.73
C GLU A 24 14.23 -3.34 23.48
N GLY A 25 15.13 -3.78 22.60
CA GLY A 25 15.27 -5.18 22.22
C GLY A 25 15.15 -5.39 20.72
N HIS A 26 14.47 -6.45 20.30
CA HIS A 26 14.41 -6.87 18.91
C HIS A 26 13.03 -7.29 18.45
N ILE A 27 12.83 -7.18 17.13
CA ILE A 27 11.68 -7.69 16.42
C ILE A 27 12.20 -8.50 15.24
N ILE A 28 11.74 -9.75 15.12
CA ILE A 28 12.16 -10.68 14.07
C ILE A 28 10.95 -11.07 13.23
N LEU A 29 11.03 -10.81 11.93
CA LEU A 29 10.08 -11.31 10.93
C LEU A 29 10.68 -12.54 10.25
N ARG A 30 10.05 -13.70 10.38
CA ARG A 30 10.40 -14.92 9.64
C ARG A 30 9.30 -15.26 8.64
N SER A 31 9.71 -15.74 7.47
CA SER A 31 8.81 -16.19 6.41
C SER A 31 9.34 -17.49 5.86
N ARG A 32 8.51 -18.53 5.83
CA ARG A 32 8.85 -19.83 5.25
C ARG A 32 7.65 -20.44 4.55
N THR A 33 7.89 -21.40 3.68
CA THR A 33 6.85 -22.22 3.08
C THR A 33 7.29 -23.68 3.08
N ASP A 34 6.36 -24.59 3.29
CA ASP A 34 6.57 -26.05 3.15
C ASP A 34 6.05 -26.58 1.81
N GLY A 35 5.68 -25.70 0.88
CA GLY A 35 5.08 -26.03 -0.41
C GLY A 35 3.56 -26.07 -0.40
N GLU A 36 2.94 -26.30 0.76
CA GLU A 36 1.49 -26.39 0.95
C GLU A 36 0.93 -25.16 1.67
N GLN A 37 1.68 -24.67 2.64
CA GLN A 37 1.36 -23.52 3.47
C GLN A 37 2.48 -22.49 3.40
N TRP A 38 2.09 -21.25 3.56
CA TRP A 38 2.99 -20.14 3.80
C TRP A 38 2.84 -19.68 5.24
N LEU A 39 3.98 -19.51 5.90
CA LEU A 39 4.07 -19.26 7.32
C LEU A 39 4.90 -18.02 7.59
N VAL A 40 4.29 -17.08 8.29
CA VAL A 40 4.90 -15.81 8.68
C VAL A 40 4.84 -15.69 10.19
N GLU A 41 5.99 -15.42 10.80
CA GLU A 41 6.12 -15.21 12.24
C GLU A 41 6.67 -13.82 12.51
N VAL A 42 6.04 -13.09 13.43
CA VAL A 42 6.53 -11.84 13.99
C VAL A 42 6.79 -12.07 15.46
N GLU A 43 8.07 -12.14 15.82
CA GLU A 43 8.55 -12.28 17.18
C GLU A 43 9.04 -10.93 17.69
N ASP A 44 8.73 -10.61 18.94
CA ASP A 44 9.20 -9.43 19.64
C ASP A 44 9.72 -9.81 21.03
N SER A 45 10.66 -9.03 21.56
CA SER A 45 11.18 -9.18 22.92
C SER A 45 10.55 -8.18 23.90
N GLY A 46 9.30 -7.78 23.64
CA GLY A 46 8.60 -6.76 24.41
C GLY A 46 8.09 -7.24 25.75
N CYS A 47 7.12 -6.51 26.32
CA CYS A 47 6.59 -6.81 27.66
C CYS A 47 5.85 -8.15 27.79
N GLY A 48 5.57 -8.84 26.69
CA GLY A 48 4.78 -10.06 26.67
C GLY A 48 3.31 -9.87 27.04
N ILE A 49 2.57 -10.97 27.11
CA ILE A 49 1.13 -11.02 27.34
C ILE A 49 0.85 -12.01 28.47
N ASP A 50 -0.01 -11.63 29.40
CA ASP A 50 -0.50 -12.52 30.45
C ASP A 50 -1.21 -13.74 29.83
N PRO A 51 -0.85 -14.98 30.22
CA PRO A 51 -1.47 -16.19 29.68
C PRO A 51 -3.00 -16.21 29.78
N THR A 52 -3.56 -15.61 30.83
CA THR A 52 -5.03 -15.52 31.03
C THR A 52 -5.72 -14.66 29.98
N LYS A 53 -4.99 -13.69 29.40
CA LYS A 53 -5.51 -12.74 28.41
C LYS A 53 -5.15 -13.12 26.98
N LEU A 54 -4.26 -14.10 26.77
CA LEU A 54 -3.74 -14.47 25.46
C LEU A 54 -4.85 -14.93 24.50
N ALA A 55 -5.88 -15.62 25.00
CA ALA A 55 -7.02 -16.01 24.17
C ALA A 55 -7.94 -14.83 23.79
N GLU A 56 -7.98 -13.80 24.63
CA GLU A 56 -8.87 -12.66 24.48
C GLU A 56 -8.33 -11.59 23.53
N ILE A 57 -7.03 -11.58 23.23
CA ILE A 57 -6.40 -10.55 22.37
C ILE A 57 -6.95 -10.52 20.93
N PHE A 58 -7.61 -11.60 20.51
CA PHE A 58 -8.28 -11.69 19.21
C PHE A 58 -9.75 -11.28 19.25
N GLN A 59 -10.29 -10.94 20.42
CA GLN A 59 -11.64 -10.43 20.57
C GLN A 59 -11.70 -8.91 20.34
N PRO A 60 -12.81 -8.39 19.79
CA PRO A 60 -12.94 -6.97 19.51
C PRO A 60 -12.86 -6.14 20.79
N PHE A 61 -12.19 -4.99 20.71
CA PHE A 61 -12.07 -4.01 21.79
C PHE A 61 -11.32 -4.46 23.05
N VAL A 62 -10.72 -5.66 23.04
CA VAL A 62 -9.86 -6.12 24.14
C VAL A 62 -8.50 -5.43 24.06
N GLN A 63 -8.04 -4.91 25.20
CA GLN A 63 -6.71 -4.30 25.36
C GLN A 63 -6.02 -4.85 26.61
N VAL A 64 -4.84 -5.44 26.43
CA VAL A 64 -4.09 -6.05 27.54
C VAL A 64 -3.27 -5.01 28.31
N SER A 65 -2.83 -3.93 27.65
CA SER A 65 -2.05 -2.85 28.26
C SER A 65 -2.65 -1.47 27.93
N GLY A 66 -3.44 -0.91 28.84
CA GLY A 66 -4.10 0.40 28.66
C GLY A 66 -3.15 1.60 28.56
N LYS A 67 -1.84 1.41 28.75
CA LYS A 67 -0.83 2.50 28.74
C LYS A 67 -0.39 2.97 27.35
N ARG A 68 -0.61 2.19 26.28
CA ARG A 68 -0.04 2.48 24.93
C ARG A 68 -1.06 2.74 23.82
N GLY A 69 -2.34 2.88 24.16
CA GLY A 69 -3.41 3.27 23.25
C GLY A 69 -3.70 2.30 22.09
N GLY A 70 -4.87 2.41 21.49
CA GLY A 70 -5.34 1.56 20.38
C GLY A 70 -6.84 1.31 20.44
N THR A 71 -7.44 0.77 19.39
CA THR A 71 -8.87 0.44 19.37
C THR A 71 -9.16 -0.99 19.82
N GLY A 72 -8.13 -1.82 20.03
CA GLY A 72 -8.28 -3.28 20.25
C GLY A 72 -8.77 -4.05 19.01
N LEU A 73 -8.92 -3.39 17.86
CA LEU A 73 -9.46 -4.03 16.66
C LEU A 73 -8.40 -4.69 15.77
N GLY A 74 -7.13 -4.27 15.87
CA GLY A 74 -6.08 -4.70 14.95
C GLY A 74 -5.91 -6.22 14.85
N LEU A 75 -5.74 -6.90 15.99
CA LEU A 75 -5.59 -8.36 16.05
C LEU A 75 -6.90 -9.09 15.70
N THR A 76 -8.05 -8.54 16.08
CA THR A 76 -9.37 -9.08 15.70
C THR A 76 -9.54 -9.08 14.18
N ILE A 77 -9.26 -7.94 13.52
CA ILE A 77 -9.32 -7.80 12.06
C ILE A 77 -8.31 -8.74 11.41
N SER A 78 -7.09 -8.80 11.96
CA SER A 78 -6.04 -9.67 11.42
C SER A 78 -6.44 -11.16 11.47
N SER A 79 -7.03 -11.60 12.57
CA SER A 79 -7.54 -12.97 12.73
C SER A 79 -8.68 -13.28 11.75
N ARG A 80 -9.66 -12.36 11.61
CA ARG A 80 -10.76 -12.51 10.64
C ARG A 80 -10.27 -12.53 9.19
N LEU A 81 -9.28 -11.71 8.85
CA LEU A 81 -8.66 -11.71 7.52
C LEU A 81 -7.92 -13.02 7.24
N ALA A 82 -7.19 -13.56 8.22
CA ALA A 82 -6.54 -14.86 8.12
C ALA A 82 -7.57 -15.99 7.88
N GLN A 83 -8.64 -16.01 8.68
CA GLN A 83 -9.75 -16.97 8.53
C GLN A 83 -10.44 -16.85 7.16
N ALA A 84 -10.71 -15.62 6.71
CA ALA A 84 -11.31 -15.37 5.40
C ALA A 84 -10.41 -15.82 4.22
N MET A 85 -9.10 -15.93 4.45
CA MET A 85 -8.14 -16.50 3.50
C MET A 85 -7.92 -18.01 3.70
N GLY A 86 -8.74 -18.67 4.51
CA GLY A 86 -8.65 -20.11 4.80
C GLY A 86 -7.46 -20.49 5.70
N GLY A 87 -6.85 -19.51 6.36
CA GLY A 87 -5.71 -19.70 7.25
C GLY A 87 -6.04 -19.45 8.71
N VAL A 88 -4.98 -19.38 9.52
CA VAL A 88 -5.08 -19.15 10.96
C VAL A 88 -4.01 -18.15 11.42
N LEU A 89 -4.39 -17.29 12.36
CA LEU A 89 -3.48 -16.45 13.12
C LEU A 89 -3.46 -16.94 14.56
N SER A 90 -2.26 -17.21 15.08
CA SER A 90 -2.04 -17.70 16.44
C SER A 90 -0.98 -16.86 17.15
N ALA A 91 -0.90 -16.96 18.47
CA ALA A 91 0.09 -16.25 19.27
C ALA A 91 0.61 -17.13 20.41
N THR A 92 1.89 -17.01 20.71
CA THR A 92 2.53 -17.51 21.93
C THR A 92 3.25 -16.35 22.59
N SER A 93 3.17 -16.23 23.91
CA SER A 93 3.77 -15.11 24.62
C SER A 93 4.11 -15.50 26.05
N THR A 94 5.17 -14.91 26.57
CA THR A 94 5.59 -15.04 27.97
C THR A 94 5.81 -13.64 28.52
N PRO A 95 5.20 -13.28 29.67
CA PRO A 95 5.43 -11.98 30.30
C PRO A 95 6.91 -11.66 30.47
N GLU A 96 7.30 -10.43 30.17
CA GLU A 96 8.67 -9.90 30.26
C GLU A 96 9.72 -10.56 29.34
N VAL A 97 9.31 -11.55 28.53
CA VAL A 97 10.18 -12.20 27.53
C VAL A 97 9.82 -11.74 26.12
N GLY A 98 8.52 -11.59 25.84
CA GLY A 98 8.01 -11.13 24.55
C GLY A 98 6.92 -12.00 23.96
N SER A 99 6.59 -11.77 22.69
CA SER A 99 5.50 -12.45 21.98
C SER A 99 5.91 -12.92 20.59
N CYS A 100 5.29 -13.99 20.12
CA CYS A 100 5.41 -14.46 18.74
C CYS A 100 4.01 -14.66 18.15
N PHE A 101 3.72 -13.92 17.08
CA PHE A 101 2.49 -14.03 16.31
C PHE A 101 2.76 -14.80 15.02
N CYS A 102 1.95 -15.82 14.76
CA CYS A 102 2.17 -16.80 13.72
C CYS A 102 0.96 -16.85 12.78
N LEU A 103 1.14 -16.35 11.56
CA LEU A 103 0.16 -16.38 10.46
C LEU A 103 0.46 -17.57 9.54
N ARG A 104 -0.49 -18.49 9.43
CA ARG A 104 -0.47 -19.63 8.51
C ARG A 104 -1.53 -19.44 7.44
N LEU A 105 -1.14 -19.43 6.17
CA LEU A 105 -2.07 -19.36 5.04
C LEU A 105 -1.87 -20.57 4.10
N PRO A 106 -2.94 -21.14 3.53
CA PRO A 106 -2.86 -22.23 2.54
C PRO A 106 -2.45 -21.69 1.17
N LEU A 107 -1.27 -21.05 1.10
CA LEU A 107 -0.71 -20.49 -0.11
C LEU A 107 0.46 -21.35 -0.57
N ARG A 108 0.31 -21.92 -1.76
CA ARG A 108 1.40 -22.58 -2.48
C ARG A 108 2.18 -21.58 -3.30
N VAL A 109 3.47 -21.84 -3.47
CA VAL A 109 4.29 -21.10 -4.42
C VAL A 109 3.72 -21.32 -5.82
N ALA A 110 3.39 -20.23 -6.51
CA ALA A 110 2.93 -20.33 -7.89
C ALA A 110 4.09 -20.85 -8.76
N THR A 111 3.90 -22.01 -9.38
CA THR A 111 4.87 -22.63 -10.32
C THR A 111 4.68 -22.16 -11.75
N ALA A 112 3.49 -21.67 -12.10
CA ALA A 112 3.30 -20.92 -13.31
C ALA A 112 4.04 -19.58 -13.17
N PRO A 113 4.69 -19.07 -14.24
CA PRO A 113 5.05 -17.66 -14.27
C PRO A 113 3.75 -16.92 -13.93
N VAL A 114 3.73 -16.22 -12.81
CA VAL A 114 2.74 -15.17 -12.62
C VAL A 114 2.89 -14.38 -13.92
N PRO A 115 1.84 -14.24 -14.76
CA PRO A 115 1.86 -13.14 -15.68
C PRO A 115 2.00 -12.01 -14.70
N LYS A 116 3.22 -11.44 -14.61
CA LYS A 116 3.37 -10.12 -14.08
C LYS A 116 2.19 -9.45 -14.78
N THR A 117 1.25 -8.90 -14.03
CA THR A 117 0.70 -7.64 -14.49
C THR A 117 1.92 -6.73 -14.48
N VAL A 118 2.82 -6.96 -15.46
CA VAL A 118 3.62 -5.97 -16.11
C VAL A 118 2.51 -4.97 -16.33
N ASN A 119 2.62 -3.82 -15.68
CA ASN A 119 2.35 -2.58 -16.37
C ASN A 119 2.68 -2.88 -17.83
N GLN A 120 1.69 -3.26 -18.66
CA GLN A 120 1.92 -3.44 -20.08
C GLN A 120 2.69 -2.17 -20.41
N ALA A 121 3.95 -2.29 -20.84
CA ALA A 121 4.79 -1.13 -21.01
C ALA A 121 4.00 -0.24 -21.97
N VAL A 122 3.32 0.77 -21.42
CA VAL A 122 2.39 1.55 -22.19
C VAL A 122 3.33 2.36 -23.04
N CYS A 123 3.42 2.01 -24.31
CA CYS A 123 4.25 2.75 -25.23
C CYS A 123 3.56 4.09 -25.43
N LEU A 124 4.04 5.12 -24.73
CA LEU A 124 3.52 6.48 -24.80
C LEU A 124 4.28 7.31 -25.84
N HIS A 125 5.04 6.66 -26.73
CA HIS A 125 5.80 7.33 -27.79
C HIS A 125 4.90 8.22 -28.63
N GLY A 126 5.33 9.47 -28.81
CA GLY A 126 4.59 10.48 -29.58
C GLY A 126 3.49 11.19 -28.79
N LEU A 127 3.21 10.80 -27.54
CA LEU A 127 2.28 11.52 -26.68
C LEU A 127 2.97 12.70 -25.99
N ARG A 128 2.30 13.85 -25.99
CA ARG A 128 2.69 15.03 -25.23
C ARG A 128 1.73 15.18 -24.06
N LEU A 129 2.24 15.03 -22.86
CA LEU A 129 1.47 15.01 -21.62
C LEU A 129 1.69 16.30 -20.82
N LEU A 130 0.61 16.93 -20.39
CA LEU A 130 0.65 17.95 -19.34
C LEU A 130 0.28 17.29 -18.01
N LEU A 131 1.24 17.16 -17.10
CA LEU A 131 1.07 16.64 -15.75
C LEU A 131 0.76 17.79 -14.78
N ILE A 132 -0.33 17.70 -14.04
CA ILE A 132 -0.66 18.62 -12.94
C ILE A 132 -0.46 17.87 -11.63
N GLU A 133 0.53 18.25 -10.84
CA GLU A 133 0.92 17.59 -9.58
C GLU A 133 1.59 18.62 -8.66
N ASP A 134 1.01 18.86 -7.47
CA ASP A 134 1.45 19.89 -6.52
C ASP A 134 2.54 19.39 -5.57
N ASN A 135 2.69 18.08 -5.42
CA ASN A 135 3.76 17.49 -4.64
C ASN A 135 5.04 17.35 -5.50
N PRO A 136 6.14 18.06 -5.19
CA PRO A 136 7.35 18.05 -6.01
C PRO A 136 8.04 16.68 -6.07
N LEU A 137 7.88 15.81 -5.06
CA LEU A 137 8.42 14.47 -5.07
C LEU A 137 7.61 13.56 -6.02
N THR A 138 6.28 13.56 -5.87
CA THR A 138 5.38 12.80 -6.76
C THR A 138 5.51 13.26 -8.21
N GLN A 139 5.64 14.58 -8.41
CA GLN A 139 5.83 15.18 -9.73
C GLN A 139 7.10 14.64 -10.40
N ARG A 140 8.23 14.68 -9.69
CA ARG A 140 9.51 14.17 -10.21
C ARG A 140 9.44 12.70 -10.58
N ILE A 141 8.90 11.86 -9.69
CA ILE A 141 8.78 10.41 -9.93
C ILE A 141 7.87 10.14 -11.13
N THR A 142 6.73 10.83 -11.22
CA THR A 142 5.74 10.63 -12.29
C THR A 142 6.29 11.07 -13.65
N VAL A 143 7.01 12.20 -13.71
CA VAL A 143 7.69 12.68 -14.92
C VAL A 143 8.72 11.64 -15.40
N GLU A 144 9.54 11.13 -14.49
CA GLU A 144 10.57 10.14 -14.82
C GLU A 144 9.96 8.85 -15.39
N MET A 145 8.89 8.35 -14.77
CA MET A 145 8.20 7.14 -15.22
C MET A 145 7.56 7.30 -16.61
N LEU A 146 6.91 8.43 -16.86
CA LEU A 146 6.25 8.72 -18.13
C LEU A 146 7.24 8.97 -19.27
N ASN A 147 8.34 9.67 -18.98
CA ASN A 147 9.43 9.87 -19.95
C ASN A 147 10.09 8.53 -20.31
N THR A 148 10.35 7.67 -19.32
CA THR A 148 10.86 6.31 -19.53
C THR A 148 9.93 5.45 -20.39
N SER A 149 8.63 5.76 -20.37
CA SER A 149 7.60 5.11 -21.20
C SER A 149 7.44 5.73 -22.60
N GLY A 150 8.24 6.75 -22.94
CA GLY A 150 8.30 7.39 -24.26
C GLY A 150 7.45 8.66 -24.43
N ALA A 151 6.76 9.13 -23.39
CA ALA A 151 6.00 10.37 -23.44
C ALA A 151 6.93 11.60 -23.38
N GLN A 152 6.46 12.73 -23.92
CA GLN A 152 7.03 14.05 -23.64
C GLN A 152 6.17 14.72 -22.56
N VAL A 153 6.70 14.87 -21.34
CA VAL A 153 5.93 15.41 -20.22
C VAL A 153 6.34 16.84 -19.87
N VAL A 154 5.36 17.72 -19.75
CA VAL A 154 5.49 19.03 -19.10
C VAL A 154 4.74 18.96 -17.77
N ALA A 155 5.39 19.29 -16.67
CA ALA A 155 4.78 19.24 -15.35
C ALA A 155 4.53 20.65 -14.78
N VAL A 156 3.38 20.84 -14.16
CA VAL A 156 2.98 22.09 -13.50
C VAL A 156 2.44 21.80 -12.10
N GLY A 157 2.72 22.70 -11.17
CA GLY A 157 2.33 22.54 -9.77
C GLY A 157 0.87 22.89 -9.45
N ASN A 158 0.14 23.51 -10.39
CA ASN A 158 -1.23 23.96 -10.14
C ASN A 158 -2.03 24.18 -11.43
N ALA A 159 -3.34 24.39 -11.25
CA ALA A 159 -4.32 24.62 -12.30
C ALA A 159 -4.06 25.87 -13.16
N ALA A 160 -3.64 26.98 -12.54
CA ALA A 160 -3.44 28.25 -13.23
C ALA A 160 -2.28 28.15 -14.23
N HIS A 161 -1.15 27.59 -13.78
CA HIS A 161 -0.01 27.32 -14.65
C HIS A 161 -0.34 26.29 -15.75
N ALA A 162 -1.24 25.34 -15.48
CA ALA A 162 -1.71 24.40 -16.50
C ALA A 162 -2.44 25.12 -17.63
N ILE A 163 -3.36 26.03 -17.31
CA ILE A 163 -4.13 26.80 -18.30
C ILE A 163 -3.20 27.70 -19.12
N GLU A 164 -2.27 28.40 -18.48
CA GLU A 164 -1.28 29.25 -19.15
C GLU A 164 -0.42 28.43 -20.12
N THR A 165 0.09 27.28 -19.68
CA THR A 165 0.89 26.36 -20.50
C THR A 165 0.09 25.88 -21.71
N LEU A 166 -1.19 25.53 -21.54
CA LEU A 166 -2.07 25.12 -22.64
C LEU A 166 -2.36 26.25 -23.62
N GLN A 167 -2.56 27.47 -23.15
CA GLN A 167 -2.80 28.63 -24.01
C GLN A 167 -1.60 28.95 -24.90
N ILE A 168 -0.39 28.88 -24.35
CA ILE A 168 0.86 29.04 -25.09
C ILE A 168 1.01 27.90 -26.10
N ALA A 169 0.80 26.67 -25.68
CA ALA A 169 1.04 25.49 -26.50
C ALA A 169 0.02 25.33 -27.65
N ASN A 170 -1.24 25.69 -27.43
CA ASN A 170 -2.31 25.65 -28.45
C ASN A 170 -2.04 26.63 -29.62
N ARG A 171 -1.19 27.63 -29.42
CA ARG A 171 -0.77 28.57 -30.47
C ARG A 171 0.32 27.99 -31.39
N LEU A 172 0.98 26.89 -30.97
CA LEU A 172 2.17 26.36 -31.63
C LEU A 172 2.02 24.93 -32.18
N LEU A 173 1.30 24.01 -31.51
CA LEU A 173 1.11 22.62 -31.96
C LEU A 173 -0.23 22.01 -31.45
N PRO A 174 -1.07 21.37 -32.29
CA PRO A 174 -2.49 21.10 -31.97
C PRO A 174 -2.84 19.81 -31.19
N HIS A 175 -1.90 19.06 -30.61
CA HIS A 175 -2.24 17.80 -29.93
C HIS A 175 -1.53 17.60 -28.58
N TRP A 176 -2.25 17.90 -27.49
CA TRP A 176 -1.83 17.60 -26.11
C TRP A 176 -2.83 16.68 -25.44
N TRP A 177 -2.31 15.72 -24.68
CA TRP A 177 -3.08 14.88 -23.77
C TRP A 177 -2.85 15.40 -22.34
N ILE A 178 -3.92 15.61 -21.57
CA ILE A 178 -3.80 16.14 -20.21
C ILE A 178 -3.88 14.97 -19.23
N LEU A 179 -2.85 14.79 -18.41
CA LEU A 179 -2.80 13.77 -17.37
C LEU A 179 -2.90 14.47 -16.00
N ILE A 180 -3.95 14.15 -15.26
CA ILE A 180 -4.20 14.69 -13.91
C ILE A 180 -3.95 13.55 -12.92
N CYS A 181 -2.91 13.66 -12.10
CA CYS A 181 -2.57 12.71 -11.03
C CYS A 181 -2.51 13.46 -9.69
N PRO A 182 -3.02 12.84 -8.61
CA PRO A 182 -4.23 13.31 -7.96
C PRO A 182 -4.12 14.68 -7.29
N ILE A 183 -5.09 15.56 -7.55
CA ILE A 183 -5.51 16.55 -6.54
C ILE A 183 -7.04 16.50 -6.46
N SER A 184 -7.53 16.62 -5.23
CA SER A 184 -8.89 16.94 -4.78
C SER A 184 -9.52 18.20 -5.41
N THR A 185 -8.95 18.73 -6.50
CA THR A 185 -9.32 20.02 -7.07
C THR A 185 -10.07 19.81 -8.37
N ALA A 186 -11.34 20.21 -8.38
CA ALA A 186 -12.15 20.26 -9.59
C ALA A 186 -11.60 21.31 -10.56
N LEU A 187 -10.85 20.87 -11.57
CA LEU A 187 -10.41 21.73 -12.66
C LEU A 187 -11.61 22.02 -13.59
N ARG A 188 -12.05 23.28 -13.69
CA ARG A 188 -12.93 23.72 -14.78
C ARG A 188 -12.06 24.18 -15.94
N LEU A 189 -11.92 23.33 -16.96
CA LEU A 189 -11.27 23.70 -18.21
C LEU A 189 -12.21 24.60 -19.04
N PRO A 190 -11.69 25.58 -19.81
CA PRO A 190 -12.48 26.33 -20.77
C PRO A 190 -13.13 25.39 -21.80
N GLY A 191 -14.24 25.81 -22.43
CA GLY A 191 -14.97 24.99 -23.40
C GLY A 191 -14.08 24.48 -24.56
N ASN A 192 -14.51 23.37 -25.16
CA ASN A 192 -13.96 22.66 -26.35
C ASN A 192 -12.98 21.50 -26.06
N TRP A 193 -12.48 21.35 -24.83
CA TRP A 193 -11.40 20.39 -24.51
C TRP A 193 -11.86 19.01 -24.02
N HIS A 194 -13.17 18.76 -24.01
CA HIS A 194 -13.77 17.53 -23.46
C HIS A 194 -13.43 16.24 -24.22
N SER A 195 -12.93 16.31 -25.46
CA SER A 195 -12.69 15.12 -26.30
C SER A 195 -11.36 14.39 -26.03
N ASN A 196 -10.39 15.01 -25.34
CA ASN A 196 -9.03 14.45 -25.18
C ASN A 196 -8.61 14.16 -23.73
N ILE A 197 -9.55 14.14 -22.79
CA ILE A 197 -9.27 13.86 -21.38
C ILE A 197 -9.48 12.37 -21.12
N ARG A 198 -8.40 11.63 -20.86
CA ARG A 198 -8.48 10.27 -20.32
C ARG A 198 -7.98 10.26 -18.88
N ARG A 199 -8.88 9.94 -17.97
CA ARG A 199 -8.56 9.65 -16.57
C ARG A 199 -8.02 8.22 -16.52
N TRP A 200 -6.73 8.07 -16.28
CA TRP A 200 -6.12 6.77 -16.04
C TRP A 200 -6.26 6.47 -14.55
N PHE A 201 -7.06 5.45 -14.21
CA PHE A 201 -7.18 4.88 -12.86
C PHE A 201 -6.46 3.54 -12.81
#